data_AF-A0AB39P5F8-F1
#
_entry.id   AF-A0AB39P5F8-F1
#
_cell.length_a   1.000
_cell.length_b   1.000
_cell.length_c   1.000
_cell.angle_alpha   90.00
_cell.angle_beta   90.00
_cell.angle_gamma   90.00
#
_symmetry.space_group_name_H-M   'P 1'
#
loop_
_entity.id
_entity.type
_entity.pdbx_description
1 polymer ?
#
loop_
_entity_poly.entity_id
_entity_poly.type
_entity_poly.pdbx_seq_one_letter_code
_entity_poly.pdbx_strand_id
1 'polypeptide(L)'
;MSKPVKAAVFGTGSWGTAFGMVLADAGCDVTLWGRRAELAEAVNSSRTNPDYLPGVELPENLRATTDAAEAARDADFTVLAVPSQTLRGNLAEWTPLLAPDTVLVSLMKGVELGSAMRMSEVIEDVAKVGADRVAVVTGPNLAREIAARMPAAAVVACSSEPVAQRLQAACHTPYFRPYTNTDVVGCELGGAVKNVIGLAVGIADGMGLGDNAKGSLITRGLAETTRLGLAMGADPLTFSGLAGLGDLVATCSSPLSRNHTFGTNLGKGMTLQETIAVTRQTAEGVKSCESVLDLARRHGVDMPITETVVGIVHEGKPPVVALKELMSRSAKPERH
;
A
#
# COMPACT_ATOMS: atom_id res chain seq x y z
N MET A 1 -9.04 27.05 -22.75
CA MET A 1 -8.20 26.17 -21.90
C MET A 1 -9.15 25.24 -21.17
N SER A 2 -8.94 23.92 -21.21
CA SER A 2 -9.75 23.00 -20.40
C SER A 2 -9.54 23.30 -18.91
N LYS A 3 -10.58 23.19 -18.10
CA LYS A 3 -10.47 23.32 -16.64
C LYS A 3 -9.47 22.28 -16.12
N PRO A 4 -8.56 22.62 -15.19
CA PRO A 4 -7.64 21.64 -14.63
C PRO A 4 -8.42 20.54 -13.90
N VAL A 5 -7.91 19.31 -13.97
CA VAL A 5 -8.43 18.17 -13.21
C VAL A 5 -8.25 18.46 -11.72
N LYS A 6 -9.29 18.23 -10.92
CA LYS A 6 -9.26 18.42 -9.47
C LYS A 6 -9.08 17.09 -8.75
N ALA A 7 -8.15 17.04 -7.81
CA ALA A 7 -7.93 15.87 -6.96
C ALA A 7 -7.98 16.21 -5.47
N ALA A 8 -8.82 15.48 -4.73
CA ALA A 8 -8.87 15.52 -3.28
C ALA A 8 -8.05 14.34 -2.74
N VAL A 9 -7.08 14.59 -1.85
CA VAL A 9 -6.28 13.52 -1.24
C VAL A 9 -6.55 13.45 0.25
N PHE A 10 -7.30 12.42 0.66
CA PHE A 10 -7.64 12.16 2.04
C PHE A 10 -6.52 11.38 2.73
N GLY A 11 -5.61 12.13 3.35
CA GLY A 11 -4.47 11.59 4.08
C GLY A 11 -3.18 12.37 3.80
N THR A 12 -2.66 13.04 4.82
CA THR A 12 -1.42 13.84 4.75
C THR A 12 -0.15 13.06 5.12
N GLY A 13 -0.21 11.73 5.16
CA GLY A 13 0.97 10.88 5.41
C GLY A 13 1.99 10.95 4.26
N SER A 14 3.12 10.27 4.41
CA SER A 14 4.21 10.30 3.41
C SER A 14 3.72 9.89 2.02
N TRP A 15 2.92 8.82 1.92
CA TRP A 15 2.43 8.35 0.62
C TRP A 15 1.34 9.24 0.02
N GLY A 16 0.35 9.66 0.80
CA GLY A 16 -0.69 10.59 0.33
C GLY A 16 -0.10 11.93 -0.14
N THR A 17 0.86 12.47 0.59
CA THR A 17 1.56 13.71 0.19
C THR A 17 2.38 13.50 -1.09
N ALA A 18 3.16 12.41 -1.18
CA ALA A 18 3.96 12.13 -2.37
C ALA A 18 3.08 11.91 -3.62
N PHE A 19 1.97 11.20 -3.50
CA PHE A 19 1.04 11.02 -4.63
C PHE A 19 0.30 12.32 -4.97
N GLY A 20 -0.03 13.15 -3.97
CA GLY A 20 -0.54 14.51 -4.20
C GLY A 20 0.44 15.37 -5.00
N MET A 21 1.75 15.26 -4.71
CA MET A 21 2.78 15.91 -5.52
C MET A 21 2.83 15.39 -6.95
N VAL A 22 2.69 14.07 -7.17
CA VAL A 22 2.62 13.47 -8.51
C VAL A 22 1.45 14.05 -9.31
N LEU A 23 0.26 14.13 -8.72
CA LEU A 23 -0.93 14.70 -9.35
C LEU A 23 -0.73 16.18 -9.67
N ALA A 24 -0.15 16.95 -8.73
CA ALA A 24 0.11 18.37 -8.91
C ALA A 24 1.16 18.63 -9.99
N ASP A 25 2.27 17.88 -10.00
CA ASP A 25 3.32 17.94 -11.03
C ASP A 25 2.78 17.53 -12.42
N ALA A 26 1.74 16.68 -12.47
CA ALA A 26 1.01 16.33 -13.71
C ALA A 26 -0.02 17.38 -14.15
N GLY A 27 -0.19 18.46 -13.39
CA GLY A 27 -1.06 19.60 -13.72
C GLY A 27 -2.46 19.58 -13.08
N CYS A 28 -2.72 18.69 -12.11
CA CYS A 28 -3.97 18.71 -11.35
C CYS A 28 -3.98 19.85 -10.31
N ASP A 29 -5.16 20.38 -9.97
CA ASP A 29 -5.37 21.20 -8.77
C ASP A 29 -5.64 20.27 -7.59
N VAL A 30 -4.73 20.25 -6.60
CA VAL A 30 -4.71 19.25 -5.53
C VAL A 30 -5.05 19.87 -4.19
N THR A 31 -6.00 19.26 -3.49
CA THR A 31 -6.32 19.60 -2.10
C THR A 31 -6.08 18.39 -1.21
N LEU A 32 -5.08 18.49 -0.33
CA LEU A 32 -4.85 17.51 0.73
C LEU A 32 -5.84 17.75 1.88
N TRP A 33 -6.49 16.71 2.36
CA TRP A 33 -7.25 16.75 3.60
C TRP A 33 -6.46 16.11 4.74
N GLY A 34 -6.36 16.81 5.86
CA GLY A 34 -5.72 16.31 7.08
C GLY A 34 -6.39 16.85 8.34
N ARG A 35 -6.40 16.04 9.40
CA ARG A 35 -7.02 16.42 10.68
C ARG A 35 -6.23 17.44 11.51
N ARG A 36 -4.94 17.62 11.21
CA ARG A 36 -4.01 18.46 12.00
C ARG A 36 -3.88 19.82 11.35
N ALA A 37 -4.40 20.85 12.01
CA ALA A 37 -4.40 22.22 11.52
C ALA A 37 -2.98 22.75 11.30
N GLU A 38 -2.04 22.41 12.19
CA GLU A 38 -0.64 22.83 12.12
C GLU A 38 0.03 22.30 10.84
N LEU A 39 -0.34 21.08 10.43
CA LEU A 39 0.20 20.50 9.22
C LEU A 39 -0.42 21.12 7.96
N ALA A 40 -1.73 21.39 7.97
CA ALA A 40 -2.37 22.07 6.86
C ALA A 40 -1.79 23.49 6.67
N GLU A 41 -1.56 24.19 7.77
CA GLU A 41 -0.91 25.51 7.77
C GLU A 41 0.52 25.43 7.24
N ALA A 42 1.32 24.43 7.65
CA ALA A 42 2.66 24.24 7.11
C ALA A 42 2.67 24.01 5.59
N VAL A 43 1.73 23.21 5.08
CA VAL A 43 1.56 22.99 3.63
C VAL A 43 1.23 24.30 2.91
N ASN A 44 0.30 25.10 3.46
CA ASN A 44 -0.17 26.32 2.79
C ASN A 44 0.82 27.49 2.89
N SER A 45 1.44 27.70 4.05
CA SER A 45 2.31 28.86 4.31
C SER A 45 3.76 28.64 3.87
N SER A 46 4.26 27.41 4.01
CA SER A 46 5.67 27.09 3.77
C SER A 46 5.90 26.11 2.62
N ARG A 47 4.82 25.54 2.05
CA ARG A 47 4.89 24.47 1.03
C ARG A 47 5.75 23.30 1.48
N THR A 48 5.58 22.86 2.73
CA THR A 48 6.29 21.69 3.28
C THR A 48 5.36 20.76 4.06
N ASN A 49 5.77 19.50 4.19
CA ASN A 49 5.18 18.54 5.11
C ASN A 49 6.30 17.97 6.02
N PRO A 50 6.70 18.71 7.08
CA PRO A 50 7.92 18.43 7.82
C PRO A 50 7.87 17.10 8.57
N ASP A 51 6.69 16.64 8.98
CA ASP A 51 6.53 15.40 9.75
C ASP A 51 6.69 14.15 8.89
N TYR A 52 6.24 14.20 7.64
CA TYR A 52 6.16 13.02 6.79
C TYR A 52 7.14 13.02 5.62
N LEU A 53 7.54 14.20 5.13
CA LEU A 53 8.49 14.41 4.02
C LEU A 53 9.42 15.60 4.32
N PRO A 54 10.26 15.51 5.37
CA PRO A 54 11.16 16.61 5.75
C PRO A 54 12.13 16.95 4.61
N GLY A 55 12.30 18.24 4.33
CA GLY A 55 13.20 18.76 3.30
C GLY A 55 12.64 18.72 1.87
N VAL A 56 11.36 18.39 1.70
CA VAL A 56 10.68 18.38 0.40
C VAL A 56 9.82 19.63 0.25
N GLU A 57 10.01 20.34 -0.86
CA GLU A 57 9.16 21.46 -1.27
C GLU A 57 7.97 20.96 -2.10
N LEU A 58 6.76 21.38 -1.71
CA LEU A 58 5.50 20.99 -2.34
C LEU A 58 5.13 21.93 -3.51
N PRO A 59 4.48 21.42 -4.57
CA PRO A 59 4.04 22.24 -5.71
C PRO A 59 3.06 23.36 -5.33
N GLU A 60 3.03 24.45 -6.10
CA GLU A 60 2.17 25.62 -5.82
C GLU A 60 0.67 25.36 -5.99
N ASN A 61 0.31 24.41 -6.86
CA ASN A 61 -1.05 23.94 -7.11
C ASN A 61 -1.47 22.81 -6.15
N LEU A 62 -0.74 22.63 -5.05
CA LEU A 62 -1.10 21.72 -3.96
C LEU A 62 -1.31 22.53 -2.69
N ARG A 63 -2.52 22.47 -2.15
CA ARG A 63 -2.88 23.07 -0.85
C ARG A 63 -3.38 22.02 0.13
N ALA A 64 -3.56 22.39 1.39
CA ALA A 64 -4.18 21.55 2.41
C ALA A 64 -5.34 22.25 3.13
N THR A 65 -6.31 21.48 3.58
CA THR A 65 -7.41 21.94 4.42
C THR A 65 -7.74 20.91 5.51
N THR A 66 -8.37 21.38 6.59
CA THR A 66 -8.97 20.53 7.63
C THR A 66 -10.45 20.25 7.37
N ASP A 67 -11.07 20.94 6.41
CA ASP A 67 -12.46 20.73 6.01
C ASP A 67 -12.57 19.66 4.91
N ALA A 68 -13.16 18.52 5.26
CA ALA A 68 -13.37 17.41 4.32
C ALA A 68 -14.29 17.78 3.16
N ALA A 69 -15.29 18.63 3.39
CA ALA A 69 -16.23 19.07 2.38
C ALA A 69 -15.59 20.07 1.41
N GLU A 70 -14.68 20.91 1.90
CA GLU A 70 -13.85 21.76 1.04
C GLU A 70 -12.95 20.92 0.13
N ALA A 71 -12.26 19.92 0.69
CA ALA A 71 -11.38 19.06 -0.07
C ALA A 71 -12.11 18.26 -1.16
N ALA A 72 -13.27 17.68 -0.84
CA ALA A 72 -14.05 16.84 -1.77
C ALA A 72 -14.74 17.63 -2.91
N ARG A 73 -14.84 18.96 -2.80
CA ARG A 73 -15.67 19.78 -3.67
C ARG A 73 -15.22 19.74 -5.13
N ASP A 74 -16.13 19.28 -6.00
CA ASP A 74 -15.93 19.12 -7.44
C ASP A 74 -14.69 18.28 -7.80
N ALA A 75 -14.24 17.38 -6.93
CA ALA A 75 -13.10 16.54 -7.21
C ALA A 75 -13.43 15.51 -8.31
N ASP A 76 -12.60 15.45 -9.34
CA ASP A 76 -12.65 14.40 -10.36
C ASP A 76 -12.14 13.06 -9.78
N PHE A 77 -11.14 13.16 -8.90
CA PHE A 77 -10.53 12.04 -8.19
C PHE A 77 -10.52 12.31 -6.68
N THR A 78 -11.05 11.35 -5.92
CA THR A 78 -10.93 11.31 -4.46
C THR A 78 -9.98 10.20 -4.10
N VAL A 79 -8.76 10.59 -3.75
CA VAL A 79 -7.67 9.68 -3.39
C VAL A 79 -7.74 9.39 -1.90
N LEU A 80 -7.78 8.11 -1.57
CA LEU A 80 -7.84 7.59 -0.21
C LEU A 80 -6.43 7.12 0.16
N ALA A 81 -5.84 7.77 1.16
CA ALA A 81 -4.45 7.56 1.57
C ALA A 81 -4.32 7.43 3.09
N VAL A 82 -5.23 6.66 3.69
CA VAL A 82 -5.28 6.38 5.13
C VAL A 82 -4.92 4.92 5.44
N PRO A 83 -4.57 4.58 6.69
CA PRO A 83 -4.36 3.17 7.05
C PRO A 83 -5.61 2.32 6.76
N SER A 84 -5.42 1.13 6.16
CA SER A 84 -6.50 0.20 5.78
C SER A 84 -7.53 -0.02 6.88
N GLN A 85 -7.08 -0.24 8.12
CA GLN A 85 -7.95 -0.55 9.25
C GLN A 85 -8.83 0.62 9.70
N THR A 86 -8.56 1.83 9.23
CA THR A 86 -9.36 3.04 9.56
C THR A 86 -10.24 3.48 8.40
N LEU A 87 -10.09 2.87 7.21
CA LEU A 87 -10.76 3.32 6.00
C LEU A 87 -12.27 3.32 6.15
N ARG A 88 -12.88 2.22 6.63
CA ARG A 88 -14.34 2.07 6.69
C ARG A 88 -15.01 3.19 7.47
N GLY A 89 -14.53 3.47 8.69
CA GLY A 89 -15.09 4.52 9.53
C GLY A 89 -14.90 5.90 8.89
N ASN A 90 -13.70 6.20 8.42
CA ASN A 90 -13.38 7.47 7.77
C ASN A 90 -14.24 7.69 6.50
N LEU A 91 -14.33 6.68 5.63
CA LEU A 91 -15.07 6.76 4.37
C LEU A 91 -16.57 6.90 4.61
N ALA A 92 -17.11 6.30 5.68
CA ALA A 92 -18.52 6.49 6.04
C ALA A 92 -18.83 7.96 6.36
N GLU A 93 -17.90 8.67 7.01
CA GLU A 93 -18.03 10.11 7.29
C GLU A 93 -17.84 10.97 6.03
N TRP A 94 -16.97 10.56 5.11
CA TRP A 94 -16.69 11.34 3.90
C TRP A 94 -17.71 11.12 2.78
N THR A 95 -18.32 9.94 2.70
CA THR A 95 -19.25 9.56 1.60
C THR A 95 -20.30 10.62 1.30
N PRO A 96 -20.99 11.24 2.29
CA PRO A 96 -21.98 12.29 2.02
C PRO A 96 -21.41 13.57 1.40
N LEU A 97 -20.10 13.78 1.46
CA LEU A 97 -19.39 14.97 0.99
C LEU A 97 -18.80 14.80 -0.42
N LEU A 98 -18.68 13.55 -0.89
CA LEU A 98 -18.01 13.23 -2.15
C LEU A 98 -18.85 13.68 -3.34
N ALA A 99 -18.18 14.17 -4.38
CA ALA A 99 -18.85 14.49 -5.63
C ALA A 99 -19.47 13.21 -6.24
N PRO A 100 -20.70 13.24 -6.78
CA PRO A 100 -21.41 12.04 -7.25
C PRO A 100 -20.63 11.20 -8.28
N ASP A 101 -19.83 11.86 -9.13
CA ASP A 101 -19.08 11.25 -10.23
C ASP A 101 -17.58 11.13 -9.95
N THR A 102 -17.11 11.41 -8.73
CA THR A 102 -15.70 11.25 -8.39
C THR A 102 -15.28 9.79 -8.56
N VAL A 103 -14.10 9.57 -9.13
CA VAL A 103 -13.45 8.26 -9.07
C VAL A 103 -12.78 8.13 -7.70
N LEU A 104 -13.01 7.02 -7.00
CA LEU A 104 -12.39 6.72 -5.72
C LEU A 104 -11.08 5.97 -5.98
N VAL A 105 -9.96 6.54 -5.53
CA VAL A 105 -8.63 6.01 -5.80
C VAL A 105 -8.02 5.48 -4.51
N SER A 106 -7.93 4.17 -4.36
CA SER A 106 -7.23 3.53 -3.24
C SER A 106 -5.72 3.57 -3.43
N LEU A 107 -5.02 4.12 -2.45
CA LEU A 107 -3.56 3.99 -2.34
C LEU A 107 -3.15 2.94 -1.29
N MET A 108 -4.12 2.31 -0.63
CA MET A 108 -3.89 1.41 0.49
C MET A 108 -3.41 0.04 0.03
N LYS A 109 -2.51 -0.55 0.81
CA LYS A 109 -1.87 -1.85 0.55
C LYS A 109 -2.13 -2.81 1.71
N GLY A 110 -3.37 -3.28 1.84
CA GLY A 110 -3.79 -4.13 2.95
C GLY A 110 -5.19 -4.70 2.80
N VAL A 111 -5.58 -5.56 3.74
CA VAL A 111 -6.90 -6.20 3.85
C VAL A 111 -7.53 -5.79 5.19
N GLU A 112 -8.83 -5.52 5.21
CA GLU A 112 -9.54 -5.13 6.42
C GLU A 112 -9.64 -6.30 7.40
N LEU A 113 -9.25 -6.06 8.66
CA LEU A 113 -9.33 -7.03 9.73
C LEU A 113 -10.80 -7.31 10.08
N GLY A 114 -11.14 -8.59 10.29
CA GLY A 114 -12.49 -9.02 10.65
C GLY A 114 -13.38 -9.31 9.44
N SER A 115 -13.49 -8.39 8.48
CA SER A 115 -14.27 -8.64 7.25
C SER A 115 -13.48 -9.45 6.21
N ALA A 116 -12.15 -9.38 6.24
CA ALA A 116 -11.25 -9.88 5.21
C ALA A 116 -11.48 -9.26 3.82
N MET A 117 -12.12 -8.08 3.74
CA MET A 117 -12.35 -7.38 2.48
C MET A 117 -11.09 -6.65 2.01
N ARG A 118 -10.85 -6.67 0.70
CA ARG A 118 -9.87 -5.82 0.03
C ARG A 118 -10.32 -4.36 0.11
N MET A 119 -9.41 -3.41 -0.10
CA MET A 119 -9.74 -2.00 0.08
C MET A 119 -10.72 -1.50 -0.98
N SER A 120 -10.61 -2.00 -2.21
CA SER A 120 -11.61 -1.75 -3.25
C SER A 120 -13.01 -2.20 -2.82
N GLU A 121 -13.14 -3.41 -2.27
CA GLU A 121 -14.41 -3.95 -1.78
C GLU A 121 -14.96 -3.15 -0.60
N VAL A 122 -14.10 -2.70 0.33
CA VAL A 122 -14.52 -1.81 1.43
C VAL A 122 -15.03 -0.47 0.87
N ILE A 123 -14.38 0.07 -0.16
CA ILE A 123 -14.80 1.32 -0.81
C ILE A 123 -16.17 1.14 -1.47
N GLU A 124 -16.36 0.08 -2.25
CA GLU A 124 -17.64 -0.25 -2.89
C GLU A 124 -18.76 -0.41 -1.86
N ASP A 125 -18.50 -1.13 -0.78
CA ASP A 125 -19.48 -1.38 0.27
C ASP A 125 -19.84 -0.11 1.06
N VAL A 126 -18.87 0.73 1.42
CA VAL A 126 -19.16 1.92 2.25
C VAL A 126 -19.73 3.05 1.41
N ALA A 127 -19.10 3.36 0.27
CA ALA A 127 -19.53 4.47 -0.58
C ALA A 127 -20.70 4.11 -1.51
N LYS A 128 -21.09 2.82 -1.56
CA LYS A 128 -22.16 2.30 -2.42
C LYS A 128 -21.97 2.68 -3.90
N VAL A 129 -20.74 2.49 -4.37
CA VAL A 129 -20.33 2.76 -5.77
C VAL A 129 -19.99 1.48 -6.51
N GLY A 130 -20.13 1.48 -7.83
CA GLY A 130 -19.70 0.36 -8.67
C GLY A 130 -18.17 0.26 -8.77
N ALA A 131 -17.69 -0.97 -9.00
CA ALA A 131 -16.27 -1.30 -9.18
C ALA A 131 -15.62 -0.55 -10.37
N ASP A 132 -16.41 -0.05 -11.30
CA ASP A 132 -15.98 0.77 -12.44
C ASP A 132 -15.57 2.19 -12.04
N ARG A 133 -15.91 2.62 -10.81
CA ARG A 133 -15.52 3.92 -10.22
C ARG A 133 -14.48 3.82 -9.12
N VAL A 134 -13.94 2.61 -8.88
CA VAL A 134 -12.89 2.37 -7.90
C VAL A 134 -11.61 2.00 -8.63
N ALA A 135 -10.58 2.83 -8.44
CA ALA A 135 -9.24 2.60 -8.98
C ALA A 135 -8.25 2.34 -7.84
N VAL A 136 -7.17 1.63 -8.16
CA VAL A 136 -6.08 1.32 -7.22
C VAL A 136 -4.78 1.80 -7.84
N VAL A 137 -3.94 2.47 -7.06
CA VAL A 137 -2.56 2.75 -7.46
C VAL A 137 -1.61 1.93 -6.60
N THR A 138 -0.80 1.11 -7.26
CA THR A 138 0.14 0.20 -6.60
C THR A 138 1.43 0.06 -7.42
N GLY A 139 2.42 -0.64 -6.88
CA GLY A 139 3.74 -0.78 -7.49
C GLY A 139 4.89 -0.32 -6.58
N PRO A 140 6.14 -0.43 -7.06
CA PRO A 140 7.36 -0.08 -6.32
C PRO A 140 7.46 1.44 -6.12
N ASN A 141 6.71 1.96 -5.15
CA ASN A 141 6.53 3.40 -4.97
C ASN A 141 6.89 3.82 -3.55
N LEU A 142 8.19 3.83 -3.24
CA LEU A 142 8.69 4.32 -1.96
C LEU A 142 8.48 5.83 -1.87
N ALA A 143 7.64 6.28 -0.93
CA ALA A 143 7.19 7.66 -0.86
C ALA A 143 8.31 8.71 -0.86
N ARG A 144 9.46 8.41 -0.24
CA ARG A 144 10.62 9.33 -0.22
C ARG A 144 11.30 9.46 -1.59
N GLU A 145 11.40 8.38 -2.35
CA GLU A 145 11.97 8.42 -3.71
C GLU A 145 11.03 9.18 -4.65
N ILE A 146 9.71 8.93 -4.54
CA ILE A 146 8.69 9.66 -5.29
C ILE A 146 8.72 11.15 -4.96
N ALA A 147 8.78 11.51 -3.67
CA ALA A 147 8.88 12.90 -3.23
C ALA A 147 10.18 13.58 -3.69
N ALA A 148 11.26 12.81 -3.86
CA ALA A 148 12.52 13.27 -4.46
C ALA A 148 12.50 13.29 -6.00
N ARG A 149 11.33 13.04 -6.62
CA ARG A 149 11.12 12.97 -8.08
C ARG A 149 12.08 11.98 -8.77
N MET A 150 12.41 10.88 -8.09
CA MET A 150 13.21 9.82 -8.68
C MET A 150 12.35 8.97 -9.64
N PRO A 151 12.94 8.41 -10.71
CA PRO A 151 12.20 7.59 -11.65
C PRO A 151 11.52 6.39 -10.99
N ALA A 152 10.23 6.25 -11.20
CA ALA A 152 9.42 5.15 -10.70
C ALA A 152 8.34 4.75 -11.70
N ALA A 153 8.01 3.46 -11.69
CA ALA A 153 6.88 2.92 -12.41
C ALA A 153 5.78 2.51 -11.42
N ALA A 154 4.53 2.65 -11.82
CA ALA A 154 3.37 2.27 -11.03
C ALA A 154 2.31 1.60 -11.89
N VAL A 155 1.34 0.98 -11.25
CA VAL A 155 0.15 0.41 -11.86
C VAL A 155 -1.06 1.19 -11.40
N VAL A 156 -1.89 1.59 -12.35
CA VAL A 156 -3.25 2.10 -12.14
C VAL A 156 -4.20 0.98 -12.53
N ALA A 157 -4.81 0.35 -11.53
CA ALA A 157 -5.75 -0.75 -11.74
C ALA A 157 -7.20 -0.29 -11.58
N CYS A 158 -8.06 -0.59 -12.56
CA CYS A 158 -9.50 -0.38 -12.46
C CYS A 158 -10.22 -1.35 -13.40
N SER A 159 -11.38 -1.85 -13.00
CA SER A 159 -12.19 -2.71 -13.88
C SER A 159 -12.66 -1.98 -15.14
N SER A 160 -12.78 -0.65 -15.07
CA SER A 160 -13.07 0.24 -16.19
C SER A 160 -11.77 0.79 -16.80
N GLU A 161 -11.43 0.32 -17.98
CA GLU A 161 -10.25 0.79 -18.72
C GLU A 161 -10.28 2.31 -18.98
N PRO A 162 -11.42 2.94 -19.37
CA PRO A 162 -11.48 4.40 -19.50
C PRO A 162 -11.14 5.15 -18.21
N VAL A 163 -11.56 4.64 -17.05
CA VAL A 163 -11.23 5.23 -15.74
C VAL A 163 -9.74 5.06 -15.42
N ALA A 164 -9.18 3.88 -15.69
CA ALA A 164 -7.74 3.63 -15.53
C ALA A 164 -6.91 4.59 -16.41
N GLN A 165 -7.29 4.80 -17.66
CA GLN A 165 -6.60 5.71 -18.59
C GLN A 165 -6.71 7.18 -18.17
N ARG A 166 -7.89 7.62 -17.68
CA ARG A 166 -8.06 8.97 -17.13
C ARG A 166 -7.14 9.21 -15.94
N LEU A 167 -7.09 8.28 -14.98
CA LEU A 167 -6.22 8.40 -13.81
C LEU A 167 -4.74 8.29 -14.21
N GLN A 168 -4.40 7.41 -15.14
CA GLN A 168 -3.06 7.30 -15.70
C GLN A 168 -2.58 8.64 -16.26
N ALA A 169 -3.40 9.32 -17.06
CA ALA A 169 -3.08 10.65 -17.59
C ALA A 169 -2.93 11.70 -16.48
N ALA A 170 -3.78 11.65 -15.45
CA ALA A 170 -3.76 12.58 -14.32
C ALA A 170 -2.54 12.43 -13.40
N CYS A 171 -1.81 11.32 -13.45
CA CYS A 171 -0.64 11.07 -12.61
C CYS A 171 0.65 10.77 -13.41
N HIS A 172 0.66 10.98 -14.73
CA HIS A 172 1.87 10.78 -15.54
C HIS A 172 2.78 12.01 -15.45
N THR A 173 4.00 11.82 -14.96
CA THR A 173 5.05 12.85 -14.93
C THR A 173 6.35 12.32 -15.55
N PRO A 174 7.37 13.17 -15.80
CA PRO A 174 8.67 12.69 -16.27
C PRO A 174 9.36 11.67 -15.36
N TYR A 175 8.99 11.62 -14.07
CA TYR A 175 9.57 10.70 -13.08
C TYR A 175 8.59 9.61 -12.61
N PHE A 176 7.29 9.75 -12.82
CA PHE A 176 6.29 8.77 -12.41
C PHE A 176 5.55 8.23 -13.63
N ARG A 177 5.81 6.96 -13.97
CA ARG A 177 5.27 6.30 -15.17
C ARG A 177 4.20 5.26 -14.80
N PRO A 178 2.90 5.63 -14.84
CA PRO A 178 1.81 4.71 -14.57
C PRO A 178 1.48 3.82 -15.78
N TYR A 179 1.20 2.54 -15.53
CA TYR A 179 0.69 1.56 -16.50
C TYR A 179 -0.71 1.12 -16.08
N THR A 180 -1.63 0.93 -17.03
CA THR A 180 -2.99 0.47 -16.70
C THR A 180 -3.02 -1.05 -16.52
N ASN A 181 -3.94 -1.52 -15.66
CA ASN A 181 -4.28 -2.94 -15.52
C ASN A 181 -5.78 -3.04 -15.18
N THR A 182 -6.47 -4.09 -15.64
CA THR A 182 -7.87 -4.35 -15.28
C THR A 182 -8.01 -5.33 -14.11
N ASP A 183 -6.94 -6.05 -13.77
CA ASP A 183 -6.89 -6.98 -12.63
C ASP A 183 -6.68 -6.25 -11.30
N VAL A 184 -7.75 -5.66 -10.77
CA VAL A 184 -7.77 -4.99 -9.47
C VAL A 184 -7.44 -5.97 -8.32
N VAL A 185 -7.94 -7.20 -8.41
CA VAL A 185 -7.73 -8.25 -7.38
C VAL A 185 -6.24 -8.55 -7.24
N GLY A 186 -5.57 -8.90 -8.34
CA GLY A 186 -4.14 -9.20 -8.33
C GLY A 186 -3.30 -8.01 -7.90
N CYS A 187 -3.66 -6.79 -8.32
CA CYS A 187 -2.94 -5.58 -7.95
C CYS A 187 -3.01 -5.27 -6.45
N GLU A 188 -4.17 -5.42 -5.82
CA GLU A 188 -4.30 -5.24 -4.36
C GLU A 188 -3.60 -6.33 -3.57
N LEU A 189 -3.74 -7.60 -3.99
CA LEU A 189 -3.10 -8.72 -3.30
C LEU A 189 -1.58 -8.65 -3.38
N GLY A 190 -1.03 -8.25 -4.54
CA GLY A 190 0.40 -7.98 -4.69
C GLY A 190 0.89 -6.92 -3.70
N GLY A 191 0.14 -5.81 -3.56
CA GLY A 191 0.43 -4.75 -2.60
C GLY A 191 0.29 -5.16 -1.13
N ALA A 192 -0.75 -5.94 -0.79
CA ALA A 192 -1.06 -6.32 0.58
C ALA A 192 -0.10 -7.40 1.12
N VAL A 193 0.10 -8.48 0.35
CA VAL A 193 0.89 -9.63 0.82
C VAL A 193 2.39 -9.30 0.89
N LYS A 194 2.91 -8.46 -0.01
CA LYS A 194 4.34 -8.11 -0.01
C LYS A 194 4.82 -7.53 1.32
N ASN A 195 3.96 -6.83 2.06
CA ASN A 195 4.33 -6.21 3.33
C ASN A 195 4.64 -7.28 4.38
N VAL A 196 3.90 -8.41 4.35
CA VAL A 196 4.16 -9.60 5.18
C VAL A 196 5.46 -10.28 4.76
N ILE A 197 5.69 -10.45 3.45
CA ILE A 197 6.92 -11.07 2.95
C ILE A 197 8.14 -10.18 3.21
N GLY A 198 8.01 -8.86 3.09
CA GLY A 198 9.04 -7.89 3.45
C GLY A 198 9.41 -7.97 4.94
N LEU A 199 8.44 -8.23 5.80
CA LEU A 199 8.68 -8.49 7.22
C LEU A 199 9.45 -9.81 7.43
N ALA A 200 9.08 -10.88 6.74
CA ALA A 200 9.80 -12.16 6.77
C ALA A 200 11.25 -12.04 6.29
N VAL A 201 11.50 -11.34 5.19
CA VAL A 201 12.86 -11.07 4.67
C VAL A 201 13.65 -10.22 5.65
N GLY A 202 13.03 -9.19 6.24
CA GLY A 202 13.66 -8.42 7.31
C GLY A 202 14.08 -9.29 8.50
N ILE A 203 13.21 -10.20 8.95
CA ILE A 203 13.53 -11.14 10.04
C ILE A 203 14.74 -12.00 9.67
N ALA A 204 14.78 -12.54 8.46
CA ALA A 204 15.93 -13.31 7.96
C ALA A 204 17.23 -12.48 7.97
N ASP A 205 17.17 -11.21 7.57
CA ASP A 205 18.32 -10.30 7.61
C ASP A 205 18.79 -10.02 9.05
N GLY A 206 17.85 -9.79 9.97
CA GLY A 206 18.14 -9.59 11.38
C GLY A 206 18.79 -10.81 12.04
N MET A 207 18.44 -12.01 11.58
CA MET A 207 19.04 -13.29 12.01
C MET A 207 20.42 -13.55 11.37
N GLY A 208 20.89 -12.68 10.47
CA GLY A 208 22.16 -12.86 9.76
C GLY A 208 22.11 -13.93 8.67
N LEU A 209 20.93 -14.24 8.12
CA LEU A 209 20.81 -15.16 7.00
C LEU A 209 21.27 -14.50 5.69
N GLY A 210 21.95 -15.28 4.83
CA GLY A 210 22.49 -14.79 3.56
C GLY A 210 21.46 -14.65 2.45
N ASP A 211 21.90 -14.15 1.30
CA ASP A 211 21.04 -13.82 0.15
C ASP A 211 20.26 -15.02 -0.43
N ASN A 212 20.75 -16.25 -0.26
CA ASN A 212 20.02 -17.46 -0.64
C ASN A 212 18.68 -17.58 0.12
N ALA A 213 18.67 -17.26 1.41
CA ALA A 213 17.45 -17.27 2.22
C ALA A 213 16.49 -16.17 1.77
N LYS A 214 17.01 -14.97 1.48
CA LYS A 214 16.22 -13.84 0.96
C LYS A 214 15.57 -14.19 -0.39
N GLY A 215 16.36 -14.69 -1.34
CA GLY A 215 15.87 -15.11 -2.65
C GLY A 215 14.79 -16.19 -2.55
N SER A 216 14.98 -17.15 -1.63
CA SER A 216 13.99 -18.19 -1.36
C SER A 216 12.69 -17.61 -0.79
N LEU A 217 12.77 -16.72 0.21
CA LEU A 217 11.60 -16.08 0.82
C LEU A 217 10.82 -15.20 -0.16
N ILE A 218 11.52 -14.41 -0.99
CA ILE A 218 10.89 -13.60 -2.03
C ILE A 218 10.15 -14.48 -3.03
N THR A 219 10.81 -15.53 -3.53
CA THR A 219 10.23 -16.44 -4.53
C THR A 219 9.04 -17.21 -3.98
N ARG A 220 9.17 -17.79 -2.78
CA ARG A 220 8.09 -18.55 -2.13
C ARG A 220 6.95 -17.65 -1.64
N GLY A 221 7.26 -16.43 -1.21
CA GLY A 221 6.28 -15.42 -0.87
C GLY A 221 5.45 -14.99 -2.08
N LEU A 222 6.08 -14.78 -3.24
CA LEU A 222 5.35 -14.51 -4.49
C LEU A 222 4.44 -15.68 -4.88
N ALA A 223 4.88 -16.92 -4.65
CA ALA A 223 4.06 -18.10 -4.89
C ALA A 223 2.85 -18.18 -3.95
N GLU A 224 2.98 -17.76 -2.68
CA GLU A 224 1.84 -17.62 -1.75
C GLU A 224 0.84 -16.59 -2.27
N THR A 225 1.30 -15.39 -2.64
CA THR A 225 0.46 -14.34 -3.22
C THR A 225 -0.26 -14.83 -4.47
N THR A 226 0.44 -15.56 -5.35
CA THR A 226 -0.12 -16.07 -6.60
C THR A 226 -1.20 -17.12 -6.34
N ARG A 227 -0.99 -18.06 -5.41
CA ARG A 227 -2.01 -19.06 -5.05
C ARG A 227 -3.26 -18.39 -4.46
N LEU A 228 -3.08 -17.39 -3.60
CA LEU A 228 -4.21 -16.62 -3.05
C LEU A 228 -4.95 -15.87 -4.16
N GLY A 229 -4.21 -15.18 -5.03
CA GLY A 229 -4.77 -14.47 -6.18
C GLY A 229 -5.60 -15.36 -7.09
N LEU A 230 -5.08 -16.52 -7.47
CA LEU A 230 -5.79 -17.49 -8.30
C LEU A 230 -7.09 -17.97 -7.64
N ALA A 231 -7.06 -18.25 -6.34
CA ALA A 231 -8.27 -18.64 -5.60
C ALA A 231 -9.32 -17.53 -5.51
N MET A 232 -8.91 -16.27 -5.72
CA MET A 232 -9.78 -15.08 -5.74
C MET A 232 -10.09 -14.58 -7.16
N GLY A 233 -9.64 -15.28 -8.21
CA GLY A 233 -9.91 -14.93 -9.60
C GLY A 233 -8.99 -13.87 -10.21
N ALA A 234 -7.84 -13.58 -9.61
CA ALA A 234 -6.83 -12.69 -10.18
C ALA A 234 -6.11 -13.31 -11.39
N ASP A 235 -5.56 -12.45 -12.26
CA ASP A 235 -4.69 -12.88 -13.36
C ASP A 235 -3.29 -13.21 -12.80
N PRO A 236 -2.79 -14.45 -12.95
CA PRO A 236 -1.46 -14.81 -12.47
C PRO A 236 -0.33 -13.98 -13.08
N LEU A 237 -0.50 -13.41 -14.28
CA LEU A 237 0.51 -12.56 -14.91
C LEU A 237 0.70 -11.23 -14.18
N THR A 238 -0.33 -10.72 -13.49
CA THR A 238 -0.24 -9.51 -12.66
C THR A 238 0.87 -9.62 -11.61
N PHE A 239 1.03 -10.80 -11.01
CA PHE A 239 2.06 -11.03 -9.99
C PHE A 239 3.49 -11.01 -10.55
N SER A 240 3.67 -11.27 -11.84
CA SER A 240 4.98 -11.15 -12.48
C SER A 240 5.34 -9.70 -12.82
N GLY A 241 4.39 -8.77 -12.74
CA GLY A 241 4.56 -7.36 -13.10
C GLY A 241 4.93 -6.46 -11.91
N LEU A 242 4.73 -5.15 -12.12
CA LEU A 242 5.05 -4.10 -11.14
C LEU A 242 4.26 -4.23 -9.83
N ALA A 243 2.98 -4.61 -9.90
CA ALA A 243 2.10 -4.72 -8.72
C ALA A 243 2.44 -5.92 -7.82
N GLY A 244 3.07 -6.96 -8.37
CA GLY A 244 3.54 -8.13 -7.63
C GLY A 244 5.05 -8.09 -7.42
N LEU A 245 5.80 -8.75 -8.28
CA LEU A 245 7.24 -8.94 -8.18
C LEU A 245 8.00 -7.61 -8.03
N GLY A 246 7.66 -6.58 -8.82
CA GLY A 246 8.35 -5.29 -8.76
C GLY A 246 8.27 -4.65 -7.37
N ASP A 247 7.05 -4.52 -6.84
CA ASP A 247 6.82 -3.94 -5.52
C ASP A 247 7.36 -4.83 -4.39
N LEU A 248 7.28 -6.16 -4.55
CA LEU A 248 7.85 -7.12 -3.60
C LEU A 248 9.37 -6.95 -3.48
N VAL A 249 10.10 -6.93 -4.60
CA VAL A 249 11.56 -6.77 -4.60
C VAL A 249 11.95 -5.43 -3.98
N ALA A 250 11.31 -4.32 -4.39
CA ALA A 250 11.60 -3.01 -3.81
C ALA A 250 11.37 -2.99 -2.28
N THR A 251 10.32 -3.65 -1.80
CA THR A 251 9.98 -3.73 -0.37
C THR A 251 10.96 -4.61 0.41
N CYS A 252 11.44 -5.70 -0.19
CA CYS A 252 12.37 -6.65 0.44
C CYS A 252 13.83 -6.19 0.40
N SER A 253 14.22 -5.36 -0.58
CA SER A 253 15.62 -4.95 -0.78
C SER A 253 15.96 -3.57 -0.19
N SER A 254 14.96 -2.72 0.07
CA SER A 254 15.21 -1.33 0.48
C SER A 254 15.20 -1.14 2.01
N PRO A 255 16.22 -0.47 2.59
CA PRO A 255 16.19 -0.06 3.99
C PRO A 255 15.14 1.03 4.28
N LEU A 256 14.54 1.62 3.23
CA LEU A 256 13.43 2.58 3.37
C LEU A 256 12.09 1.86 3.62
N SER A 257 12.05 0.53 3.45
CA SER A 257 10.87 -0.28 3.74
C SER A 257 10.68 -0.45 5.24
N ARG A 258 9.62 0.19 5.78
CA ARG A 258 9.25 0.07 7.20
C ARG A 258 9.07 -1.38 7.65
N ASN A 259 8.52 -2.24 6.79
CA ASN A 259 8.33 -3.67 7.10
C ASN A 259 9.66 -4.42 7.19
N HIS A 260 10.59 -4.17 6.26
CA HIS A 260 11.92 -4.78 6.28
C HIS A 260 12.71 -4.34 7.51
N THR A 261 12.72 -3.04 7.83
CA THR A 261 13.39 -2.53 9.04
C THR A 261 12.78 -3.12 10.32
N PHE A 262 11.46 -3.18 10.40
CA PHE A 262 10.76 -3.77 11.55
C PHE A 262 11.14 -5.26 11.71
N GLY A 263 11.15 -6.01 10.60
CA GLY A 263 11.54 -7.41 10.60
C GLY A 263 12.99 -7.60 11.04
N THR A 264 13.90 -6.75 10.57
CA THR A 264 15.32 -6.78 10.94
C THR A 264 15.52 -6.65 12.45
N ASN A 265 14.74 -5.80 13.12
CA ASN A 265 14.79 -5.64 14.56
C ASN A 265 14.27 -6.89 15.30
N LEU A 266 13.16 -7.47 14.84
CA LEU A 266 12.65 -8.75 15.38
C LEU A 266 13.68 -9.88 15.19
N GLY A 267 14.32 -9.97 14.02
CA GLY A 267 15.34 -10.97 13.72
C GLY A 267 16.58 -10.85 14.60
N LYS A 268 16.92 -9.63 15.05
CA LYS A 268 18.00 -9.37 16.03
C LYS A 268 17.63 -9.76 17.47
N GLY A 269 16.40 -10.24 17.69
CA GLY A 269 15.92 -10.69 19.00
C GLY A 269 15.18 -9.62 19.81
N MET A 270 14.87 -8.45 19.22
CA MET A 270 14.01 -7.48 19.88
C MET A 270 12.57 -8.02 20.00
N THR A 271 11.92 -7.70 21.11
CA THR A 271 10.48 -7.94 21.27
C THR A 271 9.66 -7.04 20.35
N LEU A 272 8.39 -7.39 20.16
CA LEU A 272 7.45 -6.55 19.42
C LEU A 272 7.36 -5.13 20.02
N GLN A 273 7.27 -5.03 21.35
CA GLN A 273 7.13 -3.75 22.06
C GLN A 273 8.39 -2.88 21.90
N GLU A 274 9.58 -3.46 22.05
CA GLU A 274 10.84 -2.74 21.82
C GLU A 274 10.94 -2.26 20.37
N THR A 275 10.52 -3.09 19.42
CA THR A 275 10.57 -2.73 18.00
C THR A 275 9.62 -1.58 17.68
N ILE A 276 8.39 -1.59 18.23
CA ILE A 276 7.43 -0.49 18.10
C ILE A 276 8.00 0.81 18.68
N ALA A 277 8.65 0.75 19.85
CA ALA A 277 9.23 1.91 20.50
C ALA A 277 10.35 2.57 19.66
N VAL A 278 11.23 1.75 19.06
CA VAL A 278 12.35 2.27 18.25
C VAL A 278 11.91 2.76 16.88
N THR A 279 10.94 2.09 16.25
CA THR A 279 10.43 2.47 14.91
C THR A 279 9.46 3.64 14.94
N ARG A 280 9.01 4.08 16.14
CA ARG A 280 8.04 5.15 16.41
C ARG A 280 6.65 4.96 15.78
N GLN A 281 6.48 3.95 14.93
CA GLN A 281 5.23 3.57 14.28
C GLN A 281 5.23 2.07 13.97
N THR A 282 4.12 1.40 14.23
CA THR A 282 3.92 0.00 13.84
C THR A 282 3.84 -0.13 12.31
N ALA A 283 4.62 -1.04 11.74
CA ALA A 283 4.63 -1.31 10.31
C ALA A 283 3.30 -1.91 9.82
N GLU A 284 2.91 -1.65 8.56
CA GLU A 284 1.65 -2.12 8.00
C GLU A 284 1.56 -3.65 7.95
N GLY A 285 2.67 -4.34 7.67
CA GLY A 285 2.75 -5.80 7.63
C GLY A 285 2.43 -6.45 8.98
N VAL A 286 2.79 -5.81 10.10
CA VAL A 286 2.43 -6.28 11.46
C VAL A 286 0.93 -6.21 11.69
N LYS A 287 0.27 -5.17 11.19
CA LYS A 287 -1.19 -4.97 11.34
C LYS A 287 -2.02 -5.80 10.36
N SER A 288 -1.45 -6.15 9.21
CA SER A 288 -2.16 -6.79 8.11
C SER A 288 -1.86 -8.28 7.95
N CYS A 289 -0.85 -8.83 8.61
CA CYS A 289 -0.53 -10.25 8.47
C CYS A 289 -1.69 -11.16 8.93
N GLU A 290 -2.41 -10.81 9.99
CA GLU A 290 -3.59 -11.56 10.45
C GLU A 290 -4.73 -11.49 9.44
N SER A 291 -5.00 -10.31 8.85
CA SER A 291 -6.08 -10.18 7.87
C SER A 291 -5.77 -10.88 6.54
N VAL A 292 -4.50 -10.88 6.12
CA VAL A 292 -4.04 -11.69 4.97
C VAL A 292 -4.17 -13.18 5.27
N LEU A 293 -3.80 -13.63 6.48
CA LEU A 293 -3.94 -15.02 6.88
C LEU A 293 -5.41 -15.47 6.96
N ASP A 294 -6.28 -14.64 7.55
CA ASP A 294 -7.72 -14.88 7.59
C ASP A 294 -8.30 -14.99 6.17
N LEU A 295 -7.94 -14.05 5.29
CA LEU A 295 -8.33 -14.11 3.88
C LEU A 295 -7.88 -15.42 3.22
N ALA A 296 -6.63 -15.83 3.40
CA ALA A 296 -6.11 -17.08 2.85
C ALA A 296 -6.91 -18.30 3.34
N ARG A 297 -7.22 -18.36 4.64
CA ARG A 297 -8.00 -19.44 5.24
C ARG A 297 -9.43 -19.50 4.69
N ARG A 298 -10.07 -18.34 4.49
CA ARG A 298 -11.42 -18.27 3.88
C ARG A 298 -11.45 -18.79 2.45
N HIS A 299 -10.35 -18.67 1.72
CA HIS A 299 -10.19 -19.21 0.37
C HIS A 299 -9.52 -20.59 0.31
N GLY A 300 -9.24 -21.23 1.46
CA GLY A 300 -8.62 -22.56 1.51
C GLY A 300 -7.17 -22.60 1.00
N VAL A 301 -6.44 -21.50 1.10
CA VAL A 301 -5.07 -21.35 0.56
C VAL A 301 -4.02 -21.48 1.67
N ASP A 302 -3.06 -22.39 1.48
CA ASP A 302 -1.89 -22.56 2.36
C ASP A 302 -0.85 -21.45 2.11
N MET A 303 -0.57 -20.65 3.16
CA MET A 303 0.42 -19.56 3.16
C MET A 303 1.42 -19.67 4.33
N PRO A 304 2.37 -20.64 4.28
CA PRO A 304 3.25 -20.95 5.40
C PRO A 304 4.14 -19.81 5.90
N ILE A 305 4.63 -18.95 5.00
CA ILE A 305 5.45 -17.78 5.37
C ILE A 305 4.56 -16.79 6.11
N THR A 306 3.36 -16.54 5.61
CA THR A 306 2.38 -15.66 6.26
C THR A 306 1.99 -16.18 7.65
N GLU A 307 1.70 -17.49 7.78
CA GLU A 307 1.44 -18.14 9.07
C GLU A 307 2.62 -17.98 10.04
N THR A 308 3.84 -18.17 9.54
CA THR A 308 5.06 -18.03 10.34
C THR A 308 5.23 -16.60 10.84
N VAL A 309 4.98 -15.61 9.98
CA VAL A 309 5.05 -14.19 10.37
C VAL A 309 3.98 -13.86 11.42
N VAL A 310 2.75 -14.35 11.27
CA VAL A 310 1.70 -14.18 12.29
C VAL A 310 2.13 -14.78 13.62
N GLY A 311 2.66 -16.01 13.61
CA GLY A 311 3.14 -16.66 14.83
C GLY A 311 4.27 -15.89 15.53
N ILE A 312 5.20 -15.31 14.77
CA ILE A 312 6.28 -14.49 15.34
C ILE A 312 5.73 -13.20 15.95
N VAL A 313 4.87 -12.51 15.21
CA VAL A 313 4.44 -11.14 15.54
C VAL A 313 3.36 -11.13 16.63
N HIS A 314 2.41 -12.07 16.60
CA HIS A 314 1.23 -12.05 17.46
C HIS A 314 1.22 -13.15 18.52
N GLU A 315 1.88 -14.29 18.25
CA GLU A 315 1.94 -15.43 19.19
C GLU A 315 3.28 -15.50 19.94
N GLY A 316 4.21 -14.58 19.66
CA GLY A 316 5.52 -14.52 20.31
C GLY A 316 6.46 -15.68 19.95
N LYS A 317 6.23 -16.36 18.82
CA LYS A 317 7.08 -17.46 18.36
C LYS A 317 8.51 -16.94 18.08
N PRO A 318 9.57 -17.54 18.66
CA PRO A 318 10.93 -17.11 18.38
C PRO A 318 11.32 -17.35 16.90
N PRO A 319 11.96 -16.39 16.21
CA PRO A 319 12.35 -16.53 14.79
C PRO A 319 13.21 -17.78 14.49
N VAL A 320 14.08 -18.17 15.42
CA VAL A 320 14.93 -19.38 15.29
C VAL A 320 14.09 -20.66 15.27
N VAL A 321 12.99 -20.71 16.04
CA VAL A 321 12.07 -21.86 16.06
C VAL A 321 11.27 -21.90 14.76
N ALA A 322 10.71 -20.76 14.37
CA ALA A 322 10.01 -20.57 13.11
C ALA A 322 10.83 -21.03 11.89
N LEU A 323 12.12 -20.67 11.82
CA LEU A 323 13.00 -21.11 10.74
C LEU A 323 13.14 -22.63 10.68
N LYS A 324 13.33 -23.29 11.84
CA LYS A 324 13.44 -24.76 11.91
C LYS A 324 12.15 -25.44 11.45
N GLU A 325 10.99 -24.92 11.86
CA GLU A 325 9.69 -25.43 11.42
C GLU A 325 9.53 -25.31 9.91
N LEU A 326 9.83 -24.14 9.33
CA LEU A 326 9.72 -23.90 7.89
C LEU A 326 10.62 -24.85 7.08
N MET A 327 11.86 -25.06 7.54
CA MET A 327 12.83 -25.97 6.90
C MET A 327 12.49 -27.46 7.08
N SER A 328 11.72 -27.82 8.11
CA SER A 328 11.30 -29.20 8.37
C SER A 328 10.09 -29.66 7.56
N ARG A 329 9.43 -28.73 6.85
CA ARG A 329 8.27 -29.06 6.00
C ARG A 329 8.69 -29.98 4.86
N SER A 330 7.79 -30.89 4.48
CA SER A 330 8.00 -31.79 3.35
C SER A 330 8.26 -30.99 2.06
N ALA A 331 9.31 -31.35 1.32
CA ALA A 331 9.56 -30.79 0.00
C ALA A 331 8.40 -31.10 -0.95
N LYS A 332 7.94 -30.08 -1.68
CA LYS A 332 6.89 -30.17 -2.70
C LYS A 332 7.47 -29.73 -4.05
N PRO A 333 6.85 -30.12 -5.19
CA PRO A 333 7.19 -29.55 -6.49
C PRO A 333 7.18 -28.02 -6.46
N GLU A 334 8.04 -27.39 -7.25
CA GLU A 334 8.14 -25.92 -7.29
C GLU A 334 6.83 -25.28 -7.77
N ARG A 335 6.22 -25.88 -8.78
CA ARG A 335 4.91 -25.51 -9.33
C ARG A 335 3.94 -26.63 -9.00
N HIS A 336 3.31 -26.62 -7.83
CA HIS A 336 2.04 -27.28 -7.46
C HIS A 336 1.70 -26.96 -6.00
#